data_AF-A0A9P8DZ52-F1
#
_entry.id   AF-A0A9P8DZ52-F1
#
_cell.length_a   1.000
_cell.length_b   1.000
_cell.length_c   1.000
_cell.angle_alpha   90.00
_cell.angle_beta   90.00
_cell.angle_gamma   90.00
#
_symmetry.space_group_name_H-M   'P 1'
#
loop_
_entity.id
_entity.type
_entity.pdbx_description
1 polymer ?
#
loop_
_entity_poly.entity_id
_entity_poly.type
_entity_poly.pdbx_seq_one_letter_code
_entity_poly.pdbx_strand_id
1 'polypeptide(L)'
;MDQSLIHLTAPTGNTEEHITMTPSQPTQLAGTKRKSTDASDLPTINLDDYDIPDGQPMDSCTVVRGKINRFLEAGEMKVGQFCDAIGVSQNAYRRFMSQNGKFGGAGCDTYQNAWLFFKKREMAGLKIPTKKQKTAANAATSSAASSSGKKDAVTIDITNIHLDGEESDSVKVYDSCDEIRKKIAAHLRKPGVTAAQFCRDLLAQYHGDKKPPQIQSGQLTKFRGYKGADTGNTSCVFYAAYVFFEKMRLAEGKPKSKHRLEMEKIWSPKGFNIERGHHRGYLCMGNDRPVQDQYGRVTIVRGS
;
A
#
# COMPACT_ATOMS: atom_id res chain seq x y z
N MET A 1 40.44 -25.93 -28.58
CA MET A 1 39.08 -25.63 -28.09
C MET A 1 39.21 -24.46 -27.16
N ASP A 2 38.94 -23.25 -27.67
CA ASP A 2 39.02 -22.02 -26.89
C ASP A 2 38.02 -22.07 -25.73
N GLN A 3 38.53 -22.17 -24.51
CA GLN A 3 37.73 -22.03 -23.30
C GLN A 3 37.64 -20.54 -22.97
N SER A 4 36.73 -19.83 -23.62
CA SER A 4 36.47 -18.43 -23.29
C SER A 4 35.62 -18.33 -22.02
N LEU A 5 36.08 -17.50 -21.08
CA LEU A 5 35.26 -17.04 -19.96
C LEU A 5 34.21 -16.07 -20.49
N ILE A 6 32.94 -16.31 -20.14
CA ILE A 6 31.84 -15.42 -20.53
C ILE A 6 31.17 -14.84 -19.29
N HIS A 7 30.74 -13.57 -19.41
CA HIS A 7 29.96 -12.89 -18.38
C HIS A 7 28.48 -13.01 -18.72
N LEU A 8 27.73 -13.78 -17.94
CA LEU A 8 26.29 -13.97 -18.13
C LEU A 8 25.52 -13.06 -17.16
N THR A 9 24.41 -12.48 -17.64
CA THR A 9 23.45 -11.77 -16.78
C THR A 9 22.84 -12.74 -15.78
N ALA A 10 22.50 -12.23 -14.59
CA ALA A 10 21.87 -13.05 -13.56
C ALA A 10 20.59 -13.70 -14.09
N PRO A 11 20.34 -14.99 -13.78
CA PRO A 11 19.12 -15.67 -14.16
C PRO A 11 17.95 -14.92 -13.50
N THR A 12 17.18 -14.18 -14.29
CA THR A 12 15.89 -13.67 -13.83
C THR A 12 14.98 -14.89 -13.67
N GLY A 13 14.34 -15.04 -12.50
CA GLY A 13 13.56 -16.23 -12.09
C GLY A 13 12.31 -16.55 -12.93
N ASN A 14 12.32 -16.25 -14.22
CA ASN A 14 11.31 -16.64 -15.18
C ASN A 14 11.83 -17.86 -15.95
N THR A 15 11.57 -19.05 -15.42
CA THR A 15 11.56 -20.27 -16.22
C THR A 15 10.31 -21.05 -15.81
N GLU A 16 9.28 -20.92 -16.66
CA GLU A 16 8.14 -21.83 -16.95
C GLU A 16 7.39 -22.43 -15.74
N GLU A 17 6.09 -22.20 -15.54
CA GLU A 17 5.00 -22.82 -16.29
C GLU A 17 3.78 -21.88 -16.47
N HIS A 18 3.26 -21.84 -17.69
CA HIS A 18 2.11 -21.05 -18.11
C HIS A 18 0.91 -22.00 -18.33
N ILE A 19 -0.04 -22.05 -17.39
CA ILE A 19 -1.35 -22.70 -17.61
C ILE A 19 -2.39 -21.60 -17.82
N THR A 20 -2.94 -21.64 -19.03
CA THR A 20 -4.01 -20.82 -19.60
C THR A 20 -5.34 -21.03 -18.88
N MET A 21 -5.97 -19.95 -18.39
CA MET A 21 -7.43 -19.90 -18.23
C MET A 21 -7.97 -18.53 -18.64
N THR A 22 -8.93 -18.60 -19.56
CA THR A 22 -9.68 -17.53 -20.22
C THR A 22 -10.62 -16.79 -19.26
N PRO A 23 -10.92 -15.49 -19.49
CA PRO A 23 -11.77 -14.69 -18.61
C PRO A 23 -13.25 -14.79 -18.98
N SER A 24 -14.09 -15.22 -18.04
CA SER A 24 -15.56 -15.18 -18.16
C SER A 24 -16.16 -14.01 -17.36
N GLN A 25 -17.01 -13.23 -18.03
CA GLN A 25 -17.74 -12.06 -17.55
C GLN A 25 -18.63 -12.33 -16.32
N PRO A 26 -18.82 -11.34 -15.42
CA PRO A 26 -19.77 -11.45 -14.32
C PRO A 26 -21.21 -11.13 -14.74
N THR A 27 -22.12 -12.03 -14.39
CA THR A 27 -23.57 -11.93 -14.47
C THR A 27 -24.13 -10.88 -13.52
N GLN A 28 -25.07 -10.07 -14.01
CA GLN A 28 -25.81 -9.08 -13.23
C GLN A 28 -26.80 -9.76 -12.28
N LEU A 29 -26.88 -9.29 -11.03
CA LEU A 29 -28.00 -9.60 -10.13
C LEU A 29 -28.71 -8.33 -9.67
N ALA A 30 -30.03 -8.45 -9.71
CA ALA A 30 -31.05 -7.43 -9.58
C ALA A 30 -31.08 -6.73 -8.20
N GLY A 31 -31.53 -5.47 -8.25
CA GLY A 31 -31.66 -4.59 -7.10
C GLY A 31 -32.70 -5.05 -6.08
N THR A 32 -32.36 -4.87 -4.81
CA THR A 32 -33.31 -4.94 -3.69
C THR A 32 -33.65 -3.52 -3.23
N LYS A 33 -34.91 -3.12 -3.45
CA LYS A 33 -35.55 -1.92 -2.89
C LYS A 33 -35.31 -1.85 -1.38
N ARG A 34 -34.83 -0.70 -0.87
CA ARG A 34 -34.97 -0.34 0.55
C ARG A 34 -35.65 1.01 0.71
N LYS A 35 -36.51 1.01 1.72
CA LYS A 35 -37.53 1.95 2.16
C LYS A 35 -36.97 3.36 2.39
N SER A 36 -37.73 4.35 1.94
CA SER A 36 -37.55 5.79 2.21
C SER A 36 -37.67 6.07 3.71
N THR A 37 -36.72 6.82 4.26
CA THR A 37 -36.94 7.64 5.45
C THR A 37 -36.80 9.10 5.02
N ASP A 38 -37.89 9.81 5.23
CA ASP A 38 -38.14 11.21 4.94
C ASP A 38 -36.99 12.10 5.44
N ALA A 39 -36.48 12.96 4.55
CA ALA A 39 -35.41 13.90 4.80
C ALA A 39 -35.96 15.31 4.57
N SER A 40 -36.83 15.74 5.48
CA SER A 40 -37.50 17.03 5.48
C SER A 40 -37.03 17.90 6.65
N ASP A 41 -35.74 17.84 7.01
CA ASP A 41 -35.20 18.74 8.05
C ASP A 41 -33.67 18.97 7.95
N LEU A 42 -33.19 19.38 6.77
CA LEU A 42 -31.88 20.01 6.64
C LEU A 42 -32.09 21.51 6.42
N PRO A 43 -31.44 22.40 7.19
CA PRO A 43 -31.57 23.83 6.97
C PRO A 43 -31.12 24.16 5.54
N THR A 44 -32.07 24.60 4.71
CA THR A 44 -31.81 25.11 3.38
C THR A 44 -31.16 26.48 3.57
N ILE A 45 -29.86 26.49 3.84
CA ILE A 45 -29.08 27.72 3.84
C ILE A 45 -29.04 28.17 2.38
N ASN A 46 -29.69 29.29 2.08
CA ASN A 46 -29.70 29.89 0.76
C ASN A 46 -28.27 30.39 0.47
N LEU A 47 -27.54 29.64 -0.35
CA LEU A 47 -26.14 29.94 -0.70
C LEU A 47 -26.02 31.14 -1.65
N ASP A 48 -27.12 31.73 -2.12
CA ASP A 48 -27.12 32.84 -3.06
C ASP A 48 -26.85 34.21 -2.40
N ASP A 49 -26.90 34.31 -1.06
CA ASP A 49 -26.64 35.57 -0.33
C ASP A 49 -25.14 35.85 -0.06
N TYR A 50 -24.24 34.95 -0.43
CA TYR A 50 -22.80 35.12 -0.21
C TYR A 50 -22.06 35.44 -1.51
N ASP A 51 -21.87 36.74 -1.76
CA ASP A 51 -21.00 37.25 -2.82
C ASP A 51 -19.53 36.97 -2.47
N ILE A 52 -18.84 36.23 -3.33
CA ILE A 52 -17.41 35.94 -3.18
C ILE A 52 -16.63 37.13 -3.75
N PRO A 53 -15.70 37.74 -2.99
CA PRO A 53 -14.84 38.80 -3.51
C PRO A 53 -14.03 38.33 -4.72
N ASP A 54 -14.03 39.15 -5.78
CA ASP A 54 -13.29 38.87 -7.01
C ASP A 54 -11.77 38.78 -6.73
N GLY A 55 -11.09 37.82 -7.38
CA GLY A 55 -9.63 37.63 -7.25
C GLY A 55 -9.12 36.61 -6.22
N GLN A 56 -9.97 35.76 -5.62
CA GLN A 56 -9.50 34.67 -4.76
C GLN A 56 -8.80 33.55 -5.57
N PRO A 57 -7.62 33.06 -5.13
CA PRO A 57 -6.91 32.00 -5.84
C PRO A 57 -7.73 30.70 -5.80
N MET A 58 -8.11 30.22 -6.98
CA MET A 58 -8.81 28.94 -7.11
C MET A 58 -7.89 27.77 -6.72
N ASP A 59 -8.46 26.79 -6.01
CA ASP A 59 -7.77 25.55 -5.70
C ASP A 59 -7.53 24.75 -6.98
N SER A 60 -6.39 24.05 -7.11
CA SER A 60 -6.14 23.20 -8.28
C SER A 60 -7.26 22.17 -8.56
N CYS A 61 -7.44 21.78 -9.83
CA CYS A 61 -8.50 20.84 -10.22
C CYS A 61 -8.43 19.51 -9.45
N THR A 62 -7.23 19.05 -9.11
CA THR A 62 -7.02 17.86 -8.27
C THR A 62 -7.59 18.04 -6.85
N VAL A 63 -7.40 19.21 -6.25
CA VAL A 63 -7.91 19.53 -4.91
C VAL A 63 -9.43 19.61 -4.93
N VAL A 64 -10.02 20.26 -5.94
CA VAL A 64 -11.48 20.34 -6.11
C VAL A 64 -12.10 18.95 -6.29
N ARG A 65 -11.53 18.09 -7.15
CA ARG A 65 -11.98 16.68 -7.27
C ARG A 65 -11.91 15.93 -5.95
N GLY A 66 -10.86 16.15 -5.16
CA GLY A 66 -10.71 15.58 -3.82
C GLY A 66 -11.79 16.06 -2.84
N LYS A 67 -12.14 17.35 -2.86
CA LYS A 67 -13.24 17.92 -2.06
C LYS A 67 -14.58 17.32 -2.44
N ILE A 68 -14.86 17.17 -3.74
CA ILE A 68 -16.09 16.55 -4.25
C ILE A 68 -16.23 15.11 -3.75
N ASN A 69 -15.18 14.28 -3.92
CA ASN A 69 -15.23 12.88 -3.48
C ASN A 69 -15.50 12.77 -1.97
N ARG A 70 -14.83 13.58 -1.13
CA ARG A 70 -15.02 13.56 0.32
C ARG A 70 -16.45 13.96 0.72
N PHE A 71 -16.98 14.98 0.06
CA PHE A 71 -18.33 15.47 0.31
C PHE A 71 -19.40 14.42 -0.05
N LEU A 72 -19.23 13.73 -1.18
CA LEU A 72 -20.12 12.65 -1.60
C LEU A 72 -19.96 11.39 -0.73
N GLU A 73 -18.73 11.03 -0.35
CA GLU A 73 -18.44 9.92 0.57
C GLU A 73 -19.00 10.14 1.97
N ALA A 74 -19.07 11.40 2.43
CA ALA A 74 -19.70 11.75 3.71
C ALA A 74 -21.21 11.47 3.72
N GLY A 75 -21.83 11.28 2.54
CA GLY A 75 -23.24 10.96 2.41
C GLY A 75 -24.17 12.15 2.66
N GLU A 76 -23.64 13.38 2.72
CA GLU A 76 -24.44 14.59 2.89
C GLU A 76 -25.34 14.88 1.67
N MET A 77 -24.89 14.51 0.47
CA MET A 77 -25.65 14.70 -0.77
C MET A 77 -25.30 13.63 -1.82
N LYS A 78 -26.28 13.22 -2.64
CA LYS A 78 -26.05 12.31 -3.78
C LYS A 78 -25.44 13.06 -4.96
N VAL A 79 -24.77 12.34 -5.87
CA VAL A 79 -24.17 12.90 -7.08
C VAL A 79 -25.17 13.74 -7.89
N GLY A 80 -26.39 13.26 -8.08
CA GLY A 80 -27.43 14.00 -8.83
C GLY A 80 -27.77 15.34 -8.17
N GLN A 81 -28.09 15.31 -6.87
CA GLN A 81 -28.39 16.50 -6.09
C GLN A 81 -27.21 17.49 -6.04
N PHE A 82 -25.98 16.99 -5.98
CA PHE A 82 -24.79 17.84 -6.04
C PHE A 82 -24.66 18.50 -7.42
N CYS A 83 -24.89 17.76 -8.51
CA CYS A 83 -24.90 18.33 -9.87
C CYS A 83 -25.97 19.43 -10.00
N ASP A 84 -27.16 19.20 -9.44
CA ASP A 84 -28.25 20.17 -9.44
C ASP A 84 -27.88 21.42 -8.61
N ALA A 85 -27.27 21.23 -7.44
CA ALA A 85 -26.85 22.33 -6.56
C ALA A 85 -25.74 23.22 -7.14
N ILE A 86 -24.89 22.69 -8.01
CA ILE A 86 -23.85 23.46 -8.70
C ILE A 86 -24.26 23.87 -10.13
N GLY A 87 -25.48 23.52 -10.56
CA GLY A 87 -26.01 23.85 -11.88
C GLY A 87 -25.27 23.21 -13.06
N VAL A 88 -24.72 22.00 -12.91
CA VAL A 88 -24.01 21.31 -14.00
C VAL A 88 -24.68 19.99 -14.38
N SER A 89 -24.55 19.60 -15.65
CA SER A 89 -25.03 18.28 -16.08
C SER A 89 -24.20 17.14 -15.47
N GLN A 90 -24.84 16.00 -15.22
CA GLN A 90 -24.14 14.80 -14.73
C GLN A 90 -23.03 14.33 -15.69
N ASN A 91 -23.17 14.61 -16.99
CA ASN A 91 -22.15 14.31 -17.99
C ASN A 91 -20.91 15.20 -17.86
N ALA A 92 -21.10 16.50 -17.60
CA ALA A 92 -20.00 17.42 -17.32
C ALA A 92 -19.25 17.02 -16.04
N TYR A 93 -20.02 16.68 -14.99
CA TYR A 93 -19.48 16.13 -13.75
C TYR A 93 -18.61 14.88 -13.99
N ARG A 94 -19.15 13.89 -14.70
CA ARG A 94 -18.42 12.65 -15.01
C ARG A 94 -17.15 12.92 -15.81
N ARG A 95 -17.20 13.79 -16.81
CA ARG A 95 -16.04 14.19 -17.61
C ARG A 95 -14.97 14.84 -16.74
N PHE A 96 -15.34 15.80 -15.88
CA PHE A 96 -14.40 16.45 -14.97
C PHE A 96 -13.76 15.46 -13.99
N MET A 97 -14.55 14.58 -13.38
CA MET A 97 -14.06 13.58 -12.43
C MET A 97 -13.15 12.53 -13.07
N SER A 98 -13.28 12.28 -14.37
CA SER A 98 -12.42 11.35 -15.11
C SER A 98 -11.06 11.94 -15.52
N GLN A 99 -10.89 13.27 -15.45
CA GLN A 99 -9.64 13.93 -15.82
C GLN A 99 -8.55 13.82 -14.75
N ASN A 100 -7.29 13.90 -15.17
CA ASN A 100 -6.11 13.78 -14.32
C ASN A 100 -5.15 14.97 -14.52
N GLY A 101 -4.32 15.24 -13.50
CA GLY A 101 -3.36 16.35 -13.51
C GLY A 101 -3.81 17.60 -12.76
N LYS A 102 -2.84 18.44 -12.37
CA LYS A 102 -3.03 19.62 -11.49
C LYS A 102 -4.04 20.63 -12.06
N PHE A 103 -4.06 20.80 -13.38
CA PHE A 103 -4.94 21.70 -14.10
C PHE A 103 -5.85 20.98 -15.10
N GLY A 104 -5.91 19.64 -15.02
CA GLY A 104 -6.80 18.84 -15.85
C GLY A 104 -8.25 19.16 -15.50
N GLY A 105 -8.90 19.92 -16.38
CA GLY A 105 -10.31 20.33 -16.26
C GLY A 105 -10.51 21.78 -15.85
N ALA A 106 -9.48 22.63 -15.91
CA ALA A 106 -9.56 24.03 -15.51
C ALA A 106 -10.57 24.86 -16.31
N GLY A 107 -10.82 24.49 -17.58
CA GLY A 107 -11.84 25.11 -18.44
C GLY A 107 -13.22 24.45 -18.36
N CYS A 108 -13.51 23.64 -17.33
CA CYS A 108 -14.80 22.99 -17.18
C CYS A 108 -15.66 23.73 -16.14
N ASP A 109 -16.92 23.98 -16.48
CA ASP A 109 -17.89 24.64 -15.59
C ASP A 109 -18.05 23.91 -14.24
N THR A 110 -17.89 22.58 -14.24
CA THR A 110 -17.90 21.77 -13.00
C THR A 110 -16.80 22.17 -12.05
N TYR A 111 -15.62 22.54 -12.54
CA TYR A 111 -14.50 22.96 -11.69
C TYR A 111 -14.79 24.30 -11.01
N GLN A 112 -15.24 25.29 -11.79
CA GLN A 112 -15.55 26.63 -11.29
C GLN A 112 -16.73 26.60 -10.30
N ASN A 113 -17.83 25.94 -10.66
CA ASN A 113 -19.04 25.90 -9.84
C ASN A 113 -18.84 25.04 -8.58
N ALA A 114 -18.09 23.94 -8.65
CA ALA A 114 -17.79 23.15 -7.46
C ALA A 114 -16.87 23.90 -6.49
N TRP A 115 -15.87 24.63 -7.00
CA TRP A 115 -15.02 25.47 -6.14
C TRP A 115 -15.84 26.56 -5.44
N LEU A 116 -16.75 27.23 -6.18
CA LEU A 116 -17.67 28.23 -5.64
C LEU A 116 -18.55 27.63 -4.53
N PHE A 117 -19.15 26.47 -4.78
CA PHE A 117 -19.99 25.76 -3.80
C PHE A 117 -19.23 25.47 -2.49
N PHE A 118 -18.00 24.95 -2.59
CA PHE A 118 -17.21 24.65 -1.40
C PHE A 118 -16.73 25.91 -0.67
N LYS A 119 -16.46 27.01 -1.38
CA LYS A 119 -16.10 28.28 -0.76
C LYS A 119 -17.27 28.94 -0.06
N LYS A 120 -18.46 28.95 -0.67
CA LYS A 120 -19.69 29.40 -0.02
C LYS A 120 -19.97 28.58 1.25
N ARG A 121 -19.79 27.25 1.18
CA ARG A 121 -19.93 26.35 2.34
C ARG A 121 -18.90 26.63 3.44
N GLU A 122 -17.66 26.93 3.07
CA GLU A 122 -16.58 27.33 4.00
C GLU A 122 -16.90 28.67 4.70
N MET A 123 -17.39 29.67 3.96
CA MET A 123 -17.81 30.98 4.49
C MET A 123 -19.03 30.87 5.41
N ALA A 124 -19.94 29.94 5.12
CA ALA A 124 -21.08 29.60 5.99
C ALA A 124 -20.68 28.77 7.24
N GLY A 125 -19.38 28.56 7.50
CA GLY A 125 -18.88 27.82 8.66
C GLY A 125 -19.05 26.29 8.57
N LEU A 126 -19.57 25.77 7.46
CA LEU A 126 -19.78 24.35 7.21
C LEU A 126 -18.48 23.74 6.64
N LYS A 127 -17.60 23.30 7.54
CA LYS A 127 -16.35 22.65 7.15
C LYS A 127 -16.62 21.38 6.35
N ILE A 128 -15.98 21.25 5.19
CA ILE A 128 -16.01 20.03 4.38
C ILE A 128 -15.53 18.86 5.25
N PRO A 129 -16.26 17.74 5.32
CA PRO A 129 -15.84 16.57 6.07
C PRO A 129 -14.44 16.13 5.64
N THR A 130 -13.45 16.37 6.49
CA THR A 130 -12.19 15.63 6.44
C THR A 130 -12.49 14.27 7.04
N LYS A 131 -11.98 13.21 6.41
CA LYS A 131 -12.28 11.81 6.74
C LYS A 131 -11.96 11.50 8.22
N LYS A 132 -12.90 11.76 9.12
CA LYS A 132 -12.92 11.27 10.49
C LYS A 132 -13.58 9.90 10.39
N GLN A 133 -12.80 8.85 10.66
CA GLN A 133 -13.35 7.50 10.80
C GLN A 133 -14.57 7.56 11.71
N LYS A 134 -15.67 7.00 11.23
CA LYS A 134 -16.91 6.84 12.00
C LYS A 134 -16.62 5.82 13.11
N THR A 135 -16.14 6.29 14.26
CA THR A 135 -16.14 5.51 15.50
C THR A 135 -17.61 5.38 15.93
N ALA A 136 -18.11 4.16 15.87
CA ALA A 136 -19.42 3.82 16.42
C ALA A 136 -19.35 3.90 17.96
N ALA A 137 -19.83 5.01 18.51
CA ALA A 137 -20.24 5.09 19.90
C ALA A 137 -21.71 4.68 19.98
N ASN A 138 -21.97 3.45 20.44
CA ASN A 138 -23.13 3.08 21.28
C ASN A 138 -23.20 1.56 21.42
N ALA A 139 -22.73 1.04 22.55
CA ALA A 139 -23.33 -0.06 23.30
C ALA A 139 -22.48 -0.33 24.55
N ALA A 140 -22.54 0.60 25.51
CA ALA A 140 -22.38 0.22 26.91
C ALA A 140 -23.74 -0.32 27.36
N THR A 141 -23.78 -1.56 27.84
CA THR A 141 -24.50 -2.05 29.04
C THR A 141 -24.77 -3.55 28.88
N SER A 142 -23.91 -4.37 29.49
CA SER A 142 -24.31 -5.50 30.35
C SER A 142 -23.08 -6.35 30.69
N SER A 143 -22.76 -6.34 31.97
CA SER A 143 -21.73 -7.11 32.65
C SER A 143 -21.97 -8.63 32.68
N ALA A 144 -20.87 -9.34 32.90
CA ALA A 144 -20.71 -10.68 33.48
C ALA A 144 -20.42 -11.88 32.54
N ALA A 145 -19.19 -12.36 32.70
CA ALA A 145 -18.72 -13.74 32.70
C ALA A 145 -18.69 -14.59 31.41
N SER A 146 -17.54 -15.25 31.26
CA SER A 146 -17.28 -16.51 30.55
C SER A 146 -16.78 -16.44 29.09
N SER A 147 -15.46 -16.63 28.98
CA SER A 147 -14.73 -17.43 27.97
C SER A 147 -15.04 -17.28 26.49
N SER A 148 -13.94 -17.12 25.72
CA SER A 148 -13.75 -17.43 24.30
C SER A 148 -13.81 -16.26 23.30
N GLY A 149 -12.62 -15.84 22.88
CA GLY A 149 -12.32 -15.54 21.47
C GLY A 149 -12.83 -14.22 20.88
N LYS A 150 -12.06 -13.14 21.02
CA LYS A 150 -12.06 -12.03 20.06
C LYS A 150 -10.64 -11.54 19.81
N LYS A 151 -10.09 -11.90 18.65
CA LYS A 151 -8.87 -11.30 18.10
C LYS A 151 -9.21 -9.89 17.63
N ASP A 152 -9.25 -8.96 18.56
CA ASP A 152 -9.11 -7.54 18.25
C ASP A 152 -7.68 -7.28 17.80
N ALA A 153 -7.52 -6.30 16.91
CA ALA A 153 -6.26 -5.90 16.33
C ALA A 153 -5.32 -5.36 17.42
N VAL A 154 -4.65 -6.27 18.12
CA VAL A 154 -3.53 -5.97 18.99
C VAL A 154 -2.48 -5.35 18.09
N THR A 155 -2.27 -4.04 18.23
CA THR A 155 -0.99 -3.41 17.95
C THR A 155 0.01 -4.12 18.85
N ILE A 156 0.53 -5.25 18.36
CA ILE A 156 1.55 -6.03 19.05
C ILE A 156 2.69 -5.07 19.29
N ASP A 157 3.04 -4.88 20.56
CA ASP A 157 4.15 -4.01 20.92
C ASP A 157 5.46 -4.74 20.61
N ILE A 158 6.07 -4.36 19.50
CA ILE A 158 7.31 -4.95 18.98
C ILE A 158 8.55 -4.29 19.63
N THR A 159 8.37 -3.20 20.39
CA THR A 159 9.48 -2.37 20.90
C THR A 159 10.38 -3.06 21.91
N ASN A 160 9.84 -4.00 22.70
CA ASN A 160 10.61 -4.73 23.73
C ASN A 160 11.32 -5.99 23.23
N ILE A 161 11.20 -6.33 21.94
CA ILE A 161 11.82 -7.53 21.37
C ILE A 161 13.10 -7.15 20.66
N HIS A 162 14.20 -7.68 21.18
CA HIS A 162 15.53 -7.47 20.65
C HIS A 162 15.98 -8.66 19.80
N LEU A 163 16.59 -8.38 18.65
CA LEU A 163 17.28 -9.37 17.82
C LEU A 163 18.80 -9.23 17.92
N ASP A 164 19.51 -10.34 17.87
CA ASP A 164 20.98 -10.34 17.85
C ASP A 164 21.52 -9.53 16.65
N GLY A 165 22.30 -8.49 16.94
CA GLY A 165 22.89 -7.59 15.93
C GLY A 165 22.00 -6.42 15.50
N GLU A 166 20.88 -6.17 16.19
CA GLU A 166 19.96 -5.07 15.90
C GLU A 166 20.59 -3.68 16.12
N GLU A 167 21.37 -3.49 17.19
CA GLU A 167 22.02 -2.20 17.48
C GLU A 167 22.98 -1.73 16.38
N SER A 168 23.52 -2.66 15.61
CA SER A 168 24.49 -2.40 14.54
C SER A 168 23.92 -2.60 13.13
N ASP A 169 22.60 -2.79 13.02
CA ASP A 169 21.92 -3.15 11.77
C ASP A 169 22.59 -4.36 11.04
N SER A 170 23.08 -5.34 11.82
CA SER A 170 23.84 -6.50 11.32
C SER A 170 23.10 -7.84 11.45
N VAL A 171 21.82 -7.78 11.85
CA VAL A 171 20.92 -8.94 11.96
C VAL A 171 20.96 -9.81 10.70
N LYS A 172 21.20 -11.11 10.88
CA LYS A 172 21.25 -12.08 9.77
C LYS A 172 19.86 -12.34 9.22
N VAL A 173 19.72 -12.19 7.90
CA VAL A 173 18.47 -12.41 7.15
C VAL A 173 18.40 -13.86 6.69
N TYR A 174 17.28 -14.54 6.92
CA TYR A 174 17.04 -15.89 6.37
C TYR A 174 15.62 -16.02 5.81
N ASP A 175 15.17 -14.98 5.10
CA ASP A 175 14.00 -15.03 4.22
C ASP A 175 14.43 -14.55 2.83
N SER A 176 13.77 -15.05 1.80
CA SER A 176 13.91 -14.51 0.44
C SER A 176 13.12 -13.22 0.25
N CYS A 177 13.44 -12.47 -0.80
CA CYS A 177 12.70 -11.27 -1.19
C CYS A 177 11.23 -11.58 -1.51
N ASP A 178 10.94 -12.73 -2.14
CA ASP A 178 9.57 -13.18 -2.43
C ASP A 178 8.77 -13.39 -1.14
N GLU A 179 9.35 -14.04 -0.12
CA GLU A 179 8.66 -14.26 1.17
C GLU A 179 8.41 -12.94 1.90
N ILE A 180 9.38 -12.02 1.93
CA ILE A 180 9.16 -10.69 2.52
C ILE A 180 8.06 -9.94 1.78
N ARG A 181 8.00 -10.01 0.45
CA ARG A 181 6.89 -9.41 -0.32
C ARG A 181 5.53 -9.99 0.06
N LYS A 182 5.43 -11.31 0.24
CA LYS A 182 4.19 -11.97 0.72
C LYS A 182 3.79 -11.47 2.10
N LYS A 183 4.74 -11.37 3.04
CA LYS A 183 4.51 -10.85 4.39
C LYS A 183 4.06 -9.38 4.37
N ILE A 184 4.69 -8.53 3.57
CA ILE A 184 4.28 -7.12 3.38
C ILE A 184 2.85 -7.05 2.84
N ALA A 185 2.53 -7.82 1.80
CA ALA A 185 1.19 -7.82 1.21
C ALA A 185 0.12 -8.26 2.22
N ALA A 186 0.41 -9.30 3.02
CA ALA A 186 -0.48 -9.76 4.07
C ALA A 186 -0.66 -8.71 5.19
N HIS A 187 0.42 -8.02 5.58
CA HIS A 187 0.39 -6.99 6.62
C HIS A 187 -0.43 -5.76 6.18
N LEU A 188 -0.24 -5.28 4.94
CA LEU A 188 -0.98 -4.14 4.40
C LEU A 188 -2.47 -4.44 4.14
N ARG A 189 -2.88 -5.70 4.09
CA ARG A 189 -4.29 -6.10 3.96
C ARG A 189 -5.04 -6.01 5.30
N LYS A 190 -4.34 -5.92 6.43
CA LYS A 190 -4.97 -5.80 7.76
C LYS A 190 -5.68 -4.44 7.89
N PRO A 191 -6.89 -4.39 8.48
CA PRO A 191 -7.59 -3.13 8.68
C PRO A 191 -6.78 -2.22 9.60
N GLY A 192 -6.71 -0.92 9.27
CA GLY A 192 -6.02 0.08 10.07
C GLY A 192 -4.52 0.25 9.76
N VAL A 193 -3.90 -0.65 9.00
CA VAL A 193 -2.50 -0.50 8.57
C VAL A 193 -2.45 0.35 7.30
N THR A 194 -1.73 1.47 7.36
CA THR A 194 -1.46 2.30 6.18
C THR A 194 -0.03 2.09 5.69
N ALA A 195 0.20 2.19 4.38
CA ALA A 195 1.55 2.08 3.82
C ALA A 195 2.51 3.13 4.40
N ALA A 196 2.01 4.34 4.69
CA ALA A 196 2.80 5.41 5.30
C ALA A 196 3.17 5.10 6.76
N GLN A 197 2.25 4.52 7.54
CA GLN A 197 2.57 4.05 8.89
C GLN A 197 3.60 2.93 8.84
N PHE A 198 3.39 1.94 7.97
CA PHE A 198 4.32 0.84 7.81
C PHE A 198 5.74 1.32 7.43
N CYS A 199 5.87 2.31 6.54
CA CYS A 199 7.19 2.91 6.24
C CYS A 199 7.87 3.53 7.47
N ARG A 200 7.11 4.14 8.40
CA ARG A 200 7.64 4.64 9.67
C ARG A 200 8.05 3.49 10.59
N ASP A 201 7.23 2.45 10.68
CA ASP A 201 7.52 1.27 11.50
C ASP A 201 8.78 0.53 11.02
N LEU A 202 8.99 0.47 9.69
CA LEU A 202 10.22 -0.05 9.09
C LEU A 202 11.44 0.82 9.42
N LEU A 203 11.29 2.15 9.36
CA LEU A 203 12.38 3.07 9.69
C LEU A 203 12.80 2.95 11.16
N ALA A 204 11.85 2.62 12.03
CA ALA A 204 12.11 2.38 13.46
C ALA A 204 12.92 1.10 13.73
N GLN A 205 13.08 0.20 12.76
CA GLN A 205 13.90 -1.02 12.90
C GLN A 205 15.39 -0.78 12.63
N TYR A 206 15.77 0.43 12.22
CA TYR A 206 17.15 0.82 12.02
C TYR A 206 17.67 1.59 13.22
N HIS A 207 18.77 1.11 13.79
CA HIS A 207 19.39 1.64 15.01
C HIS A 207 20.83 2.10 14.80
N GLY A 208 21.52 1.58 13.78
CA GLY A 208 22.92 1.89 13.50
C GLY A 208 23.15 2.92 12.39
N ASP A 209 24.41 3.00 11.94
CA ASP A 209 24.87 3.97 10.94
C ASP A 209 24.29 3.73 9.53
N LYS A 210 23.70 2.55 9.29
CA LYS A 210 23.08 2.18 8.00
C LYS A 210 21.65 2.69 7.89
N LYS A 211 21.15 3.38 8.91
CA LYS A 211 19.81 3.95 8.95
C LYS A 211 19.59 4.94 7.81
N PRO A 212 18.62 4.70 6.91
CA PRO A 212 18.25 5.69 5.92
C PRO A 212 17.56 6.87 6.61
N PRO A 213 17.65 8.10 6.07
CA PRO A 213 16.94 9.26 6.63
C PRO A 213 15.42 9.09 6.58
N GLN A 214 14.92 8.41 5.53
CA GLN A 214 13.51 8.12 5.37
C GLN A 214 13.32 6.88 4.47
N ILE A 215 12.34 6.05 4.80
CA ILE A 215 11.81 5.04 3.88
C ILE A 215 10.60 5.63 3.16
N GLN A 216 10.72 5.81 1.84
CA GLN A 216 9.65 6.39 1.02
C GLN A 216 8.64 5.31 0.59
N SER A 217 7.37 5.71 0.45
CA SER A 217 6.30 4.84 -0.07
C SER A 217 6.59 4.32 -1.48
N GLY A 218 7.31 5.10 -2.30
CA GLY A 218 7.79 4.69 -3.62
C GLY A 218 8.76 3.51 -3.56
N GLN A 219 9.68 3.48 -2.58
CA GLN A 219 10.62 2.36 -2.39
C GLN A 219 9.89 1.08 -1.99
N LEU A 220 8.91 1.20 -1.08
CA LEU A 220 8.05 0.07 -0.69
C LEU A 220 7.26 -0.46 -1.90
N THR A 221 6.70 0.42 -2.71
CA THR A 221 5.93 0.05 -3.90
C THR A 221 6.81 -0.62 -4.95
N LYS A 222 8.01 -0.06 -5.19
CA LYS A 222 8.99 -0.63 -6.12
C LYS A 222 9.45 -2.02 -5.68
N PHE A 223 9.80 -2.17 -4.40
CA PHE A 223 10.19 -3.46 -3.83
C PHE A 223 9.10 -4.51 -4.02
N ARG A 224 7.84 -4.16 -3.75
CA ARG A 224 6.67 -5.05 -3.95
C ARG A 224 6.44 -5.46 -5.41
N GLY A 225 6.88 -4.64 -6.37
CA GLY A 225 6.73 -4.90 -7.80
C GLY A 225 7.78 -5.86 -8.38
N TYR A 226 8.86 -6.15 -7.66
CA TYR A 226 9.88 -7.09 -8.11
C TYR A 226 9.40 -8.55 -8.05
N LYS A 227 10.15 -9.43 -8.71
CA LYS A 227 9.97 -10.89 -8.74
C LYS A 227 11.33 -11.58 -8.58
N GLY A 228 11.36 -12.74 -7.94
CA GLY A 228 12.59 -13.52 -7.74
C GLY A 228 13.12 -13.46 -6.30
N ALA A 229 13.84 -14.50 -5.91
CA ALA A 229 14.22 -14.76 -4.53
C ALA A 229 15.21 -13.73 -3.96
N ASP A 230 16.04 -13.12 -4.81
CA ASP A 230 17.07 -12.13 -4.43
C ASP A 230 16.83 -10.73 -5.00
N THR A 231 15.80 -10.54 -5.84
CA THR A 231 15.59 -9.26 -6.51
C THR A 231 15.05 -8.22 -5.52
N GLY A 232 15.87 -7.21 -5.24
CA GLY A 232 15.61 -6.19 -4.21
C GLY A 232 16.31 -6.46 -2.88
N ASN A 233 17.22 -7.44 -2.81
CA ASN A 233 17.94 -7.83 -1.60
C ASN A 233 18.79 -6.71 -0.96
N THR A 234 19.25 -5.73 -1.74
CA THR A 234 19.99 -4.56 -1.22
C THR A 234 19.09 -3.39 -0.79
N SER A 235 17.77 -3.53 -0.92
CA SER A 235 16.83 -2.48 -0.53
C SER A 235 16.77 -2.34 0.99
N CYS A 236 16.75 -1.10 1.49
CA CYS A 236 16.50 -0.85 2.90
C CYS A 236 15.14 -1.39 3.39
N VAL A 237 14.15 -1.47 2.49
CA VAL A 237 12.83 -2.04 2.78
C VAL A 237 12.96 -3.53 3.10
N PHE A 238 13.84 -4.26 2.41
CA PHE A 238 13.98 -5.69 2.58
C PHE A 238 14.50 -6.03 3.99
N TYR A 239 15.62 -5.42 4.39
CA TYR A 239 16.21 -5.62 5.71
C TYR A 239 15.26 -5.20 6.83
N ALA A 240 14.73 -3.97 6.78
CA ALA A 240 13.82 -3.49 7.83
C ALA A 240 12.54 -4.34 7.93
N ALA A 241 11.96 -4.75 6.80
CA ALA A 241 10.75 -5.57 6.82
C ALA A 241 11.03 -6.95 7.42
N TYR A 242 12.19 -7.51 7.12
CA TYR A 242 12.62 -8.76 7.72
C TYR A 242 12.72 -8.64 9.25
N VAL A 243 13.45 -7.64 9.77
CA VAL A 243 13.57 -7.38 11.23
C VAL A 243 12.19 -7.19 11.86
N PHE A 244 11.35 -6.34 11.25
CA PHE A 244 9.99 -6.08 11.72
C PHE A 244 9.15 -7.36 11.84
N PHE A 245 9.13 -8.19 10.80
CA PHE A 245 8.33 -9.42 10.80
C PHE A 245 8.91 -10.50 11.72
N GLU A 246 10.22 -10.53 11.92
CA GLU A 246 10.85 -11.47 12.84
C GLU A 246 10.54 -11.13 14.30
N LYS A 247 10.60 -9.85 14.66
CA LYS A 247 10.14 -9.41 15.98
C LYS A 247 8.64 -9.64 16.17
N MET A 248 7.82 -9.36 15.15
CA MET A 248 6.38 -9.68 15.19
C MET A 248 6.13 -11.18 15.38
N ARG A 249 6.93 -12.06 14.76
CA ARG A 249 6.85 -13.52 14.95
C ARG A 249 7.15 -13.91 16.40
N LEU A 250 8.22 -13.36 16.98
CA LEU A 250 8.62 -13.60 18.37
C LEU A 250 7.54 -13.12 19.34
N ALA A 251 6.97 -11.94 19.09
CA ALA A 251 5.88 -11.38 19.91
C ALA A 251 4.63 -12.26 19.89
N GLU A 252 4.30 -12.82 18.73
CA GLU A 252 3.15 -13.72 18.55
C GLU A 252 3.46 -15.17 18.98
N GLY A 253 4.69 -15.50 19.37
CA GLY A 253 5.12 -16.85 19.72
C GLY A 253 5.00 -17.86 18.58
N LYS A 254 5.03 -17.41 17.32
CA LYS A 254 4.83 -18.29 16.15
C LYS A 254 6.09 -19.09 15.82
N PRO A 255 5.96 -20.37 15.42
CA PRO A 255 7.09 -21.14 14.94
C PRO A 255 7.68 -20.55 13.67
N LYS A 256 8.94 -20.87 13.39
CA LYS A 256 9.60 -20.52 12.12
C LYS A 256 8.87 -21.20 10.96
N SER A 257 8.80 -20.52 9.80
CA SER A 257 8.21 -21.11 8.60
C SER A 257 9.11 -22.21 8.02
N LYS A 258 8.55 -23.11 7.20
CA LYS A 258 9.36 -24.12 6.49
C LYS A 258 10.44 -23.47 5.62
N HIS A 259 10.08 -22.39 4.91
CA HIS A 259 11.03 -21.63 4.09
C HIS A 259 12.18 -21.08 4.94
N ARG A 260 11.88 -20.56 6.15
CA ARG A 260 12.88 -20.06 7.08
C ARG A 260 13.87 -21.15 7.50
N LEU A 261 13.39 -22.34 7.82
CA LEU A 261 14.23 -23.47 8.22
C LEU A 261 15.17 -23.91 7.09
N GLU A 262 14.66 -23.99 5.86
CA GLU A 262 15.49 -24.31 4.69
C GLU A 262 16.50 -23.19 4.38
N MET A 263 16.10 -21.91 4.50
CA MET A 263 17.02 -20.77 4.34
C MET A 263 18.13 -20.80 5.39
N GLU A 264 17.83 -21.15 6.64
CA GLU A 264 18.84 -21.35 7.68
C GLU A 264 19.78 -22.51 7.30
N LYS A 265 19.26 -23.63 6.81
CA LYS A 265 20.09 -24.77 6.34
C LYS A 265 21.01 -24.40 5.17
N ILE A 266 20.55 -23.54 4.25
CA ILE A 266 21.24 -23.17 3.01
C ILE A 266 22.26 -22.05 3.23
N TRP A 267 21.93 -21.06 4.04
CA TRP A 267 22.68 -19.81 4.19
C TRP A 267 23.35 -19.64 5.55
N SER A 268 23.11 -20.52 6.52
CA SER A 268 23.85 -20.50 7.79
C SER A 268 25.33 -20.83 7.56
N PRO A 269 26.27 -20.15 8.26
CA PRO A 269 26.05 -19.10 9.27
C PRO A 269 25.99 -17.67 8.72
N LYS A 270 26.22 -17.47 7.42
CA LYS A 270 26.44 -16.14 6.82
C LYS A 270 25.17 -15.30 6.69
N GLY A 271 24.01 -15.95 6.49
CA GLY A 271 22.74 -15.31 6.17
C GLY A 271 22.59 -15.05 4.66
N PHE A 272 21.37 -14.69 4.27
CA PHE A 272 21.04 -14.29 2.91
C PHE A 272 21.79 -13.01 2.52
N ASN A 273 22.20 -12.92 1.26
CA ASN A 273 23.02 -11.82 0.80
C ASN A 273 22.19 -10.53 0.67
N ILE A 274 22.53 -9.51 1.46
CA ILE A 274 21.91 -8.18 1.43
C ILE A 274 22.82 -7.07 0.88
N GLU A 275 24.06 -7.41 0.53
CA GLU A 275 25.08 -6.43 0.12
C GLU A 275 25.30 -6.42 -1.39
N ARG A 276 25.32 -7.59 -2.02
CA ARG A 276 25.53 -7.69 -3.47
C ARG A 276 24.19 -7.77 -4.17
N GLY A 277 23.87 -6.74 -4.96
CA GLY A 277 22.65 -6.69 -5.74
C GLY A 277 22.60 -7.75 -6.84
N HIS A 278 21.39 -8.27 -7.09
CA HIS A 278 21.09 -9.26 -8.13
C HIS A 278 21.58 -8.89 -9.54
N HIS A 279 21.70 -7.59 -9.87
CA HIS A 279 22.11 -7.12 -11.20
C HIS A 279 23.56 -7.45 -11.59
N ARG A 280 24.37 -7.95 -10.65
CA ARG A 280 25.75 -8.37 -10.95
C ARG A 280 25.72 -9.72 -11.65
N GLY A 281 26.28 -9.78 -12.86
CA GLY A 281 26.36 -11.02 -13.63
C GLY A 281 27.28 -12.06 -13.00
N TYR A 282 27.18 -13.29 -13.51
CA TYR A 282 28.00 -14.42 -13.11
C TYR A 282 29.08 -14.68 -14.17
N LEU A 283 30.32 -14.86 -13.71
CA LEU A 283 31.42 -15.30 -14.55
C LEU A 283 31.39 -16.83 -14.59
N CYS A 284 31.22 -17.40 -15.79
CA CYS A 284 31.13 -18.84 -15.98
C CYS A 284 31.75 -19.25 -17.34
N MET A 285 31.96 -20.55 -17.54
CA MET A 285 32.54 -21.06 -18.79
C MET A 285 31.50 -20.98 -19.92
N GLY A 286 31.94 -20.96 -21.18
CA GLY A 286 31.06 -20.81 -22.36
C GLY A 286 29.80 -21.71 -22.38
N ASN A 287 29.95 -22.96 -21.95
CA ASN A 287 28.84 -23.92 -21.92
C ASN A 287 28.04 -23.88 -20.61
N ASP A 288 28.49 -23.16 -19.60
CA ASP A 288 27.82 -23.13 -18.31
C ASP A 288 26.63 -22.16 -18.29
N ARG A 289 25.63 -22.47 -17.47
CA ARG A 289 24.44 -21.63 -17.25
C ARG A 289 24.18 -21.47 -15.74
N PRO A 290 24.17 -20.23 -15.21
CA PRO A 290 23.74 -19.98 -13.84
C PRO A 290 22.23 -20.18 -13.74
N VAL A 291 21.79 -21.02 -12.80
CA VAL A 291 20.38 -21.24 -12.47
C VAL A 291 20.18 -20.88 -11.00
N GLN A 292 19.14 -20.09 -10.72
CA GLN A 292 18.78 -19.69 -9.37
C GLN A 292 17.57 -20.49 -8.86
N ASP A 293 17.67 -21.02 -7.64
CA ASP A 293 16.54 -21.67 -6.97
C ASP A 293 15.63 -20.68 -6.22
N GLN A 294 14.52 -21.17 -5.69
CA GLN A 294 13.56 -20.40 -4.88
C GLN A 294 14.14 -19.82 -3.58
N TYR A 295 15.34 -20.25 -3.16
CA TYR A 295 16.05 -19.76 -1.98
C TYR A 295 17.14 -18.75 -2.35
N GLY A 296 17.22 -18.36 -3.63
CA GLY A 296 18.19 -17.41 -4.16
C GLY A 296 19.59 -17.99 -4.34
N ARG A 297 19.78 -19.30 -4.16
CA ARG A 297 21.08 -19.95 -4.38
C ARG A 297 21.27 -20.13 -5.88
N VAL A 298 22.42 -19.67 -6.37
CA VAL A 298 22.81 -19.85 -7.76
C VAL A 298 23.75 -21.03 -7.89
N THR A 299 23.39 -21.94 -8.79
CA THR A 299 24.21 -23.09 -9.18
C THR A 299 24.59 -22.95 -10.65
N ILE A 300 25.83 -23.30 -10.98
CA ILE A 300 26.31 -23.28 -12.36
C ILE A 300 26.11 -24.68 -12.91
N VAL A 301 25.19 -24.82 -13.87
CA VAL A 301 24.90 -26.09 -14.53
C VAL A 301 25.62 -26.09 -15.87
N ARG A 302 26.36 -27.15 -16.16
CA ARG A 302 27.05 -27.31 -17.44
C ARG A 302 26.00 -27.61 -18.52
N GLY A 303 25.87 -26.71 -19.49
CA GLY A 303 25.05 -26.92 -20.67
C GLY A 303 25.61 -28.08 -21.48
N SER A 304 24.74 -29.06 -21.72
CA SER A 304 24.95 -30.19 -22.63
C SER A 304 25.18 -29.71 -24.05
#